data_AF-A0A926ABW5-F1
#
_entry.id   AF-A0A926ABW5-F1
#
_cell.length_a   1.000
_cell.length_b   1.000
_cell.length_c   1.000
_cell.angle_alpha   90.00
_cell.angle_beta   90.00
_cell.angle_gamma   90.00
#
_symmetry.space_group_name_H-M   'P 1'
#
loop_
_entity.id
_entity.type
_entity.pdbx_description
1 polymer ?
#
loop_
_entity_poly.entity_id
_entity_poly.type
_entity_poly.pdbx_seq_one_letter_code
_entity_poly.pdbx_strand_id
1 'polypeptide(L)'
;IGNLIVTTLSNDYMPLLRYGIGDLAERNERSYGTDYIVHGRARDVLLAGDGQRVTTWQVDQCFAGVGGIAHYQLRQSPGGECRLRYVPESCGLDADSLRTLIARLESLLENPVTAESVPTLLPEASGKFRLTCAVA
;
A
#
# COMPACT_ATOMS: atom_id res chain seq x y z
N ILE A 1 10.12 7.66 -7.02
CA ILE A 1 8.97 6.76 -7.33
C ILE A 1 8.17 7.35 -8.49
N GLY A 2 7.91 6.56 -9.54
CA GLY A 2 7.17 7.00 -10.73
C GLY A 2 6.33 5.89 -11.36
N ASN A 3 5.54 6.25 -12.38
CA ASN A 3 4.75 5.27 -13.13
C ASN A 3 5.68 4.36 -13.95
N LEU A 4 5.50 3.05 -13.82
CA LEU A 4 6.22 2.07 -14.62
C LEU A 4 5.60 1.97 -16.02
N ILE A 5 6.41 2.26 -17.03
CA ILE A 5 6.04 2.16 -18.45
C ILE A 5 6.87 1.06 -19.08
N VAL A 6 6.22 0.10 -19.74
CA VAL A 6 6.88 -1.08 -20.31
C VAL A 6 6.81 -1.09 -21.84
N THR A 7 7.88 -1.56 -22.46
CA THR A 7 7.92 -1.87 -23.89
C THR A 7 8.47 -3.27 -24.07
N THR A 8 7.71 -4.18 -24.68
CA THR A 8 8.18 -5.54 -24.96
C THR A 8 8.98 -5.55 -26.24
N LEU A 9 10.19 -6.12 -26.21
CA LEU A 9 11.11 -6.15 -27.36
C LEU A 9 11.10 -7.48 -28.13
N SER A 10 10.44 -8.51 -27.60
CA SER A 10 10.53 -9.88 -28.11
C SER A 10 9.18 -10.63 -28.16
N ASN A 11 8.06 -9.93 -27.95
CA ASN A 11 6.73 -10.54 -28.02
C ASN A 11 6.09 -10.19 -29.37
N ASP A 12 6.12 -11.13 -30.30
CA ASP A 12 5.65 -10.93 -31.68
C ASP A 12 4.12 -10.98 -31.82
N TYR A 13 3.41 -11.56 -30.85
CA TYR A 13 1.95 -11.73 -30.91
C TYR A 13 1.20 -10.58 -30.25
N MET A 14 1.74 -10.04 -29.15
CA MET A 14 1.13 -8.94 -28.41
C MET A 14 2.22 -7.97 -27.91
N PRO A 15 2.83 -7.18 -28.81
CA PRO A 15 3.83 -6.20 -28.42
C PRO A 15 3.16 -5.06 -27.64
N LEU A 16 3.63 -4.81 -26.42
CA LEU A 16 3.27 -3.65 -25.62
C LEU A 16 4.25 -2.53 -25.95
N LEU A 17 3.74 -1.38 -26.41
CA LEU A 17 4.55 -0.20 -26.73
C LEU A 17 4.22 0.93 -25.78
N ARG A 18 5.21 1.40 -25.00
CA ARG A 18 5.04 2.46 -23.99
C ARG A 18 3.79 2.24 -23.11
N TYR A 19 3.52 1.00 -22.75
CA TYR A 19 2.31 0.62 -22.04
C TYR A 19 2.42 0.98 -20.56
N GLY A 20 1.48 1.80 -20.07
CA GLY A 20 1.38 2.15 -18.67
C GLY A 20 0.70 1.05 -17.89
N ILE A 21 1.48 0.21 -17.21
CA ILE A 21 0.95 -0.96 -16.51
C ILE A 21 0.14 -0.58 -15.25
N GLY A 22 0.28 0.67 -14.79
CA GLY A 22 -0.44 1.21 -13.63
C GLY A 22 0.27 0.96 -12.29
N ASP A 23 1.50 0.46 -12.32
CA ASP A 23 2.35 0.27 -11.14
C ASP A 23 3.20 1.51 -10.88
N LEU A 24 3.44 1.78 -9.60
CA LEU A 24 4.46 2.71 -9.15
C LEU A 24 5.73 1.93 -8.82
N ALA A 25 6.86 2.40 -9.33
CA ALA A 25 8.16 1.79 -9.06
C ALA A 25 9.22 2.84 -8.71
N GLU A 26 10.16 2.42 -7.88
CA GLU A 26 11.45 3.05 -7.70
C GLU A 26 12.49 2.30 -8.54
N ARG A 27 13.33 3.07 -9.24
CA ARG A 27 14.40 2.55 -10.07
C ARG A 27 15.72 2.72 -9.33
N ASN A 28 16.40 1.62 -9.09
CA ASN A 28 17.68 1.59 -8.40
C ASN A 28 18.78 1.23 -9.40
N GLU A 29 19.68 2.16 -9.68
CA GLU A 29 20.84 1.90 -10.53
C GLU A 29 22.01 1.37 -9.68
N ARG A 30 22.57 0.24 -10.07
CA ARG A 30 23.78 -0.35 -9.48
C ARG A 30 24.83 -0.61 -10.56
N SER A 31 26.08 -0.75 -10.14
CA SER A 31 27.22 -0.99 -11.06
C SER A 31 27.07 -2.23 -11.93
N TYR A 32 26.29 -3.24 -11.50
CA TYR A 32 26.09 -4.50 -12.23
C TYR A 32 24.65 -4.71 -12.74
N GLY A 33 23.79 -3.70 -12.67
CA GLY A 33 22.40 -3.81 -13.12
C GLY A 33 21.46 -2.76 -12.55
N THR A 34 20.23 -2.74 -13.06
CA THR A 34 19.15 -1.90 -12.54
C THR A 34 18.09 -2.79 -11.90
N ASP A 35 17.79 -2.58 -10.62
CA ASP A 35 16.65 -3.17 -9.93
C ASP A 35 15.47 -2.20 -9.86
N TYR A 36 14.27 -2.75 -9.77
CA TYR A 36 13.04 -1.99 -9.60
C TYR A 36 12.30 -2.47 -8.36
N ILE A 37 11.99 -1.55 -7.45
CA ILE A 37 11.14 -1.83 -6.29
C ILE A 37 9.73 -1.39 -6.65
N VAL A 38 8.77 -2.31 -6.57
CA VAL A 38 7.36 -2.02 -6.86
C VAL A 38 6.70 -1.51 -5.58
N HIS A 39 6.13 -0.31 -5.65
CA HIS A 39 5.47 0.38 -4.54
C HIS A 39 3.96 0.11 -4.44
N GLY A 40 3.40 -0.61 -5.41
CA GLY A 40 1.97 -0.88 -5.52
C GLY A 40 1.35 -0.21 -6.75
N ARG A 41 0.02 -0.15 -6.81
CA ARG A 41 -0.74 0.44 -7.92
C ARG A 41 -0.89 1.94 -7.74
N ALA A 42 -0.81 2.69 -8.83
CA ALA A 42 -1.05 4.13 -8.82
C ALA A 42 -2.46 4.50 -8.30
N ARG A 43 -3.46 3.64 -8.55
CA ARG A 43 -4.84 3.82 -8.08
C ARG A 43 -5.06 3.57 -6.58
N ASP A 44 -4.07 2.98 -5.91
CA ASP A 44 -4.14 2.57 -4.50
C ASP A 44 -3.36 3.54 -3.60
N VAL A 45 -2.79 4.59 -4.18
CA VAL A 45 -2.08 5.66 -3.48
C VAL A 45 -3.03 6.44 -2.58
N LEU A 46 -2.54 6.73 -1.38
CA LEU A 46 -3.15 7.66 -0.44
C LEU A 46 -2.44 9.02 -0.52
N LEU A 47 -3.07 10.05 0.02
CA LEU A 47 -2.48 11.39 0.11
C LEU A 47 -2.15 11.72 1.56
N ALA A 48 -0.96 12.24 1.81
CA ALA A 48 -0.63 12.81 3.10
C ALA A 48 -1.31 14.19 3.29
N GLY A 49 -1.32 14.71 4.52
CA GLY A 49 -1.86 16.04 4.85
C GLY A 49 -1.22 17.18 4.06
N ASP A 50 0.06 17.06 3.72
CA ASP A 50 0.80 17.97 2.84
C ASP A 50 0.53 17.76 1.33
N GLY A 51 -0.30 16.78 0.97
CA GLY A 51 -0.62 16.41 -0.42
C GLY A 51 0.39 15.48 -1.09
N GLN A 52 1.44 15.03 -0.38
CA GLN A 52 2.36 14.03 -0.91
C GLN A 52 1.69 12.68 -1.09
N ARG A 53 2.19 11.90 -2.05
CA ARG A 53 1.69 10.55 -2.34
C ARG A 53 2.29 9.56 -1.36
N VAL A 54 1.44 8.83 -0.67
CA VAL A 54 1.80 7.69 0.17
C VAL A 54 1.44 6.40 -0.56
N THR A 55 2.46 5.58 -0.82
CA THR A 55 2.32 4.31 -1.55
C THR A 55 1.95 3.16 -0.63
N THR A 56 1.32 2.12 -1.17
CA THR A 56 0.99 0.90 -0.43
C THR A 56 2.23 0.29 0.23
N TRP A 57 3.37 0.28 -0.47
CA TRP A 57 4.61 -0.24 0.10
C TRP A 57 5.10 0.58 1.31
N GLN A 58 4.97 1.91 1.30
CA GLN A 58 5.32 2.73 2.47
C GLN A 58 4.40 2.43 3.66
N VAL A 59 3.10 2.19 3.39
CA VAL A 59 2.16 1.73 4.42
C VAL A 59 2.56 0.37 4.97
N ASP A 60 2.93 -0.59 4.11
CA ASP A 60 3.42 -1.91 4.54
C ASP A 60 4.65 -1.80 5.46
N GLN A 61 5.55 -0.84 5.21
CA GLN A 61 6.70 -0.61 6.08
C GLN A 61 6.30 -0.19 7.51
N CYS A 62 5.15 0.44 7.72
CA CYS A 62 4.66 0.76 9.07
C CYS A 62 4.36 -0.50 9.90
N PHE A 63 3.95 -1.58 9.25
CA PHE A 63 3.66 -2.88 9.87
C PHE A 63 4.92 -3.71 10.13
N ALA A 64 6.11 -3.25 9.69
CA ALA A 64 7.35 -3.97 9.94
C ALA A 64 7.59 -4.15 11.45
N GLY A 65 7.74 -5.41 11.87
CA GLY A 65 7.93 -5.80 13.26
C GLY A 65 6.64 -5.84 14.11
N VAL A 66 5.47 -5.59 13.52
CA VAL A 66 4.17 -5.72 14.20
C VAL A 66 3.62 -7.13 13.93
N GLY A 67 3.51 -7.95 14.97
CA GLY A 67 2.85 -9.26 14.90
C GLY A 67 1.36 -9.19 15.24
N GLY A 68 0.63 -10.30 15.11
CA GLY A 68 -0.76 -10.39 15.59
C GLY A 68 -1.82 -9.83 14.64
N ILE A 69 -1.44 -9.45 13.41
CA ILE A 69 -2.34 -9.00 12.35
C ILE A 69 -2.20 -9.93 11.14
N ALA A 70 -3.28 -10.64 10.81
CA ALA A 70 -3.31 -11.55 9.66
C ALA A 70 -3.48 -10.77 8.34
N HIS A 71 -4.40 -9.81 8.33
CA HIS A 71 -4.69 -8.97 7.17
C HIS A 71 -5.07 -7.56 7.61
N TYR A 72 -4.83 -6.59 6.74
CA TYR A 72 -5.21 -5.21 6.97
C TYR A 72 -5.79 -4.55 5.72
N GLN A 73 -6.54 -3.48 5.94
CA GLN A 73 -7.03 -2.58 4.92
C GLN A 73 -7.05 -1.16 5.48
N LEU A 74 -6.34 -0.25 4.83
CA LEU A 74 -6.31 1.17 5.15
C LEU A 74 -7.11 1.96 4.12
N ARG A 75 -8.18 2.61 4.59
CA ARG A 75 -9.06 3.42 3.75
C ARG A 75 -8.91 4.88 4.10
N GLN A 76 -8.74 5.74 3.11
CA GLN A 76 -8.74 7.19 3.29
C GLN A 76 -10.04 7.76 2.74
N SER A 77 -10.72 8.57 3.56
CA SER A 77 -11.89 9.32 3.13
C SER A 77 -11.50 10.57 2.32
N PRO A 78 -12.44 11.18 1.57
CA PRO A 78 -12.17 12.45 0.89
C PRO A 78 -11.74 13.59 1.84
N GLY A 79 -12.13 13.50 3.11
CA GLY A 79 -11.76 14.47 4.16
C GLY A 79 -10.37 14.25 4.77
N GLY A 80 -9.60 13.27 4.28
CA GLY A 80 -8.26 12.96 4.80
C GLY A 80 -8.25 11.96 5.96
N GLU A 81 -9.38 11.75 6.64
CA GLU A 81 -9.49 10.77 7.73
C GLU A 81 -9.18 9.36 7.24
N CYS A 82 -8.34 8.65 7.98
CA CYS A 82 -7.92 7.30 7.66
C CYS A 82 -8.53 6.28 8.64
N ARG A 83 -9.01 5.17 8.09
CA ARG A 83 -9.56 4.03 8.84
C ARG A 83 -8.78 2.77 8.51
N LEU A 84 -8.06 2.27 9.50
CA LEU A 84 -7.37 0.99 9.48
C LEU A 84 -8.33 -0.10 9.96
N ARG A 85 -8.63 -1.05 9.08
CA ARG A 85 -9.38 -2.27 9.40
C ARG A 85 -8.39 -3.41 9.42
N TYR A 86 -8.36 -4.20 10.48
CA TYR A 86 -7.43 -5.32 10.56
C TYR A 86 -8.11 -6.59 11.07
N VAL A 87 -7.62 -7.74 10.61
CA VAL A 87 -8.02 -9.06 11.08
C VAL A 87 -6.94 -9.54 12.06
N PRO A 88 -7.25 -9.74 13.34
CA PRO A 88 -6.27 -10.21 14.30
C PRO A 88 -5.91 -11.68 14.05
N GLU A 89 -4.66 -12.05 14.34
CA GLU A 89 -4.27 -13.45 14.44
C GLU A 89 -4.77 -14.06 15.75
N SER A 90 -4.70 -15.39 15.88
CA SER A 90 -5.16 -16.13 17.07
C SER A 90 -4.51 -15.68 18.38
N CYS A 91 -3.26 -15.20 18.34
CA CYS A 91 -2.55 -14.67 19.50
C CYS A 91 -2.97 -13.23 19.85
N GLY A 92 -3.72 -12.55 18.98
CA GLY A 92 -4.11 -11.16 19.11
C GLY A 92 -2.96 -10.17 18.84
N LEU A 93 -3.34 -8.90 18.74
CA LEU A 93 -2.40 -7.77 18.66
C LEU A 93 -2.33 -7.10 20.04
N ASP A 94 -1.12 -6.91 20.56
CA ASP A 94 -0.93 -6.21 21.82
C ASP A 94 -1.20 -4.70 21.68
N ALA A 95 -1.66 -4.08 22.77
CA ALA A 95 -2.09 -2.68 22.76
C ALA A 95 -0.95 -1.68 22.51
N ASP A 96 0.29 -2.02 22.86
CA ASP A 96 1.46 -1.16 22.66
C ASP A 96 1.91 -1.17 21.19
N SER A 97 1.90 -2.35 20.55
CA SER A 97 2.14 -2.51 19.11
C SER A 97 1.06 -1.83 18.28
N LEU A 98 -0.22 -1.93 18.66
CA LEU A 98 -1.30 -1.22 17.99
C LEU A 98 -1.10 0.30 18.08
N ARG A 99 -0.77 0.83 19.27
CA ARG A 99 -0.49 2.27 19.45
C ARG A 99 0.72 2.73 18.63
N THR A 100 1.78 1.92 18.60
CA THR A 100 2.98 2.20 17.80
C THR A 100 2.68 2.21 16.31
N LEU A 101 1.90 1.24 15.83
CA LEU A 101 1.47 1.17 14.43
C LEU A 101 0.63 2.38 14.04
N ILE A 102 -0.37 2.74 14.85
CA ILE A 102 -1.21 3.92 14.61
C ILE A 102 -0.34 5.17 14.54
N ALA A 103 0.57 5.39 15.50
CA ALA A 103 1.46 6.55 15.50
C ALA A 103 2.37 6.62 14.25
N ARG A 104 2.88 5.47 13.77
CA ARG A 104 3.65 5.39 12.52
C ARG A 104 2.80 5.77 11.31
N LEU A 105 1.57 5.28 11.24
CA LEU A 105 0.65 5.59 10.13
C LEU A 105 0.22 7.06 10.15
N GLU A 106 -0.09 7.62 11.32
CA GLU A 106 -0.42 9.04 11.49
C GLU A 106 0.76 9.93 11.10
N SER A 107 1.98 9.56 11.48
CA SER A 107 3.19 10.29 11.07
C SER A 107 3.45 10.19 9.56
N LEU A 108 3.10 9.08 8.91
CA LEU A 108 3.30 8.88 7.46
C LEU A 108 2.24 9.63 6.64
N LEU A 109 0.99 9.63 7.11
CA LEU A 109 -0.15 10.22 6.41
C LEU A 109 -0.40 11.67 6.81
N GLU A 110 0.20 12.15 7.89
CA GLU A 110 -0.09 13.46 8.49
C GLU A 110 -1.60 13.70 8.72
N ASN A 111 -2.32 12.61 9.00
CA ASN A 111 -3.77 12.57 9.19
C ASN A 111 -4.12 11.59 10.31
N PRO A 112 -5.22 11.80 11.04
CA PRO A 112 -5.64 10.90 12.11
C PRO A 112 -6.03 9.52 11.57
N VAL A 113 -5.63 8.46 12.28
CA VAL A 113 -5.88 7.06 11.90
C VAL A 113 -6.72 6.38 12.98
N THR A 114 -7.93 5.95 12.60
CA THR A 114 -8.78 5.13 13.47
C THR A 114 -8.59 3.66 13.16
N ALA A 115 -8.35 2.83 14.18
CA ALA A 115 -8.19 1.39 14.01
C ALA A 115 -9.45 0.63 14.46
N GLU A 116 -9.87 -0.35 13.66
CA GLU A 116 -10.92 -1.29 14.00
C GLU A 116 -10.51 -2.73 13.70
N SER A 117 -10.82 -3.62 14.64
CA SER A 117 -10.72 -5.06 14.43
C SER A 117 -11.97 -5.56 13.72
N VAL A 118 -11.78 -6.34 12.66
CA VAL A 118 -12.87 -6.95 11.88
C VAL A 118 -12.65 -8.45 11.78
N PRO A 119 -13.73 -9.27 11.78
CA PRO A 119 -13.59 -10.72 11.72
C PRO A 119 -13.08 -11.20 10.37
N THR A 120 -13.34 -10.47 9.29
CA THR A 120 -12.94 -10.84 7.92
C THR A 120 -12.83 -9.61 7.04
N LEU A 121 -11.85 -9.60 6.14
CA LEU A 121 -11.74 -8.69 5.01
C LEU A 121 -12.06 -9.46 3.72
N LEU A 122 -12.93 -8.91 2.88
CA LEU A 122 -13.28 -9.53 1.61
C LEU A 122 -12.29 -9.10 0.52
N PRO A 123 -11.77 -10.05 -0.29
CA PRO A 123 -10.96 -9.70 -1.45
C PRO A 123 -11.81 -9.03 -2.54
N GLU A 124 -11.15 -8.36 -3.49
CA GLU A 124 -11.81 -7.90 -4.71
C GLU A 124 -12.27 -9.11 -5.56
N ALA A 125 -13.13 -8.87 -6.56
CA ALA A 125 -13.62 -9.91 -7.47
C ALA A 125 -12.49 -10.69 -8.18
N SER A 126 -11.29 -10.11 -8.28
CA SER A 126 -10.09 -10.78 -8.78
C SER A 126 -9.42 -11.74 -7.78
N GLY A 127 -9.97 -11.89 -6.57
CA GLY A 127 -9.38 -12.64 -5.45
C GLY A 127 -8.20 -11.94 -4.77
N LYS A 128 -7.86 -10.70 -5.15
CA LYS A 128 -6.74 -9.95 -4.56
C LYS A 128 -7.24 -9.04 -3.45
N PHE A 129 -6.45 -8.95 -2.38
CA PHE A 129 -6.72 -8.00 -1.31
C PHE A 129 -6.23 -6.62 -1.72
N ARG A 130 -7.10 -5.63 -1.59
CA ARG A 130 -6.76 -4.22 -1.76
C ARG A 130 -6.44 -3.63 -0.40
N LEU A 131 -5.14 -3.48 -0.15
CA LEU A 131 -4.58 -3.05 1.14
C LEU A 131 -4.82 -1.57 1.40
N THR A 132 -4.61 -0.71 0.41
CA THR A 132 -4.86 0.74 0.53
C THR A 132 -5.89 1.20 -0.49
N CYS A 133 -6.81 2.05 -0.09
CA CYS A 133 -7.72 2.72 -1.02
C CYS A 133 -8.12 4.12 -0.56
N ALA A 134 -8.04 5.10 -1.47
CA ALA A 134 -8.81 6.33 -1.35
C ALA A 134 -10.27 6.03 -1.71
N VAL A 135 -11.19 6.32 -0.79
CA VAL A 135 -12.63 6.24 -1.01
C VAL A 135 -13.04 7.54 -1.70
N ALA A 136 -13.57 7.43 -2.92
CA ALA A 136 -14.09 8.55 -3.69
C ALA A 136 -15.46 8.99 -3.18
#